data_AF-P17797-F1
#
_entry.id   AF-P17797-F1
#
_cell.length_a   1.000
_cell.length_b   1.000
_cell.length_c   1.000
_cell.angle_alpha   90.00
_cell.angle_beta   90.00
_cell.angle_gamma   90.00
#
_symmetry.space_group_name_H-M   'P 1'
#
loop_
_entity.id
_entity.type
_entity.pdbx_description
1 polymer ?
#
loop_
_entity_poly.entity_id
_entity_poly.type
_entity_poly.pdbx_seq_one_letter_code
_entity_poly.pdbx_strand_id
1 'polypeptide(L)' 'MKYCLLCLALALGGCQTNDKLASCKGPIFPLNVGRWQPTPSDLQLSNVGGRHEGV' A
#
# COMPACT_ATOMS: atom_id res chain seq x y z
N MET A 1 24.30 29.36 -15.55
CA MET A 1 23.82 28.14 -14.86
C MET A 1 23.01 27.25 -15.82
N LYS A 2 23.62 26.76 -16.91
CA LYS A 2 22.88 26.09 -18.01
C LYS A 2 22.34 24.70 -17.64
N TYR A 3 22.99 23.99 -16.72
CA TYR A 3 22.66 22.61 -16.39
C TYR A 3 21.71 22.47 -15.19
N CYS A 4 21.29 23.58 -14.57
CA CYS A 4 20.45 23.53 -13.38
C CYS A 4 19.13 22.79 -13.64
N LEU A 5 18.48 23.09 -14.78
CA LEU A 5 17.23 22.43 -15.18
C LEU A 5 17.43 20.94 -15.48
N LEU A 6 18.58 20.56 -16.05
CA LEU A 6 18.90 19.16 -16.32
C LEU A 6 19.06 18.38 -15.02
N CYS A 7 19.78 18.93 -14.04
CA CYS A 7 19.91 18.32 -12.72
C CYS A 7 18.55 18.18 -12.02
N LEU A 8 17.68 19.20 -12.12
CA LEU A 8 16.35 19.17 -11.51
C LEU A 8 15.47 18.07 -12.13
N ALA A 9 15.48 17.93 -13.45
CA ALA A 9 14.72 16.89 -14.16
C ALA A 9 15.19 15.48 -13.77
N LEU A 10 16.51 15.27 -13.66
CA LEU A 10 17.06 13.98 -13.21
C LEU A 10 16.68 13.65 -11.76
N ALA A 11 16.71 14.65 -10.87
CA ALA A 11 16.29 14.47 -9.48
C ALA A 11 14.80 14.10 -9.37
N LEU A 12 13.94 14.79 -10.14
CA LEU A 12 12.50 14.51 -10.19
C LEU A 12 12.21 13.12 -10.80
N GLY A 13 12.94 12.73 -11.85
CA GLY A 13 12.79 11.41 -12.48
C GLY A 13 13.21 10.26 -11.56
N GLY A 14 14.20 10.47 -10.68
CA GLY A 14 14.61 9.48 -9.68
C GLY A 14 13.58 9.23 -8.57
N CYS A 15 12.65 10.17 -8.35
CA CYS A 15 11.57 10.03 -7.38
C CYS A 15 10.34 9.29 -7.93
N GLN A 16 10.45 8.65 -9.11
CA GLN A 16 9.37 7.84 -9.65
C GLN A 16 9.02 6.71 -8.67
N THR A 17 7.83 6.80 -8.08
CA THR A 17 7.25 5.74 -7.25
C THR A 17 7.03 4.49 -8.11
N ASN A 18 7.08 3.32 -7.48
CA ASN A 18 6.77 2.07 -8.14
C ASN A 18 5.31 1.69 -7.83
N ASP A 19 4.51 1.39 -8.85
CA ASP A 19 3.12 0.95 -8.68
C ASP A 19 3.00 -0.45 -8.08
N LYS A 20 4.13 -1.14 -7.91
CA LYS A 20 4.21 -2.44 -7.26
C LYS A 20 3.85 -2.29 -5.77
N LEU A 21 2.66 -2.77 -5.44
CA LEU A 21 2.23 -2.94 -4.06
C LEU A 21 3.29 -3.69 -3.24
N ALA A 22 3.53 -3.20 -2.03
CA ALA A 22 4.44 -3.86 -1.11
C ALA A 22 3.91 -5.26 -0.81
N SER A 23 4.69 -6.29 -1.17
CA SER A 23 4.40 -7.64 -0.74
C SER A 23 4.80 -7.77 0.73
N CYS A 24 3.85 -8.16 1.57
CA CYS A 24 4.14 -8.52 2.96
C CYS A 24 5.22 -9.63 2.96
N LYS A 25 6.23 -9.50 3.81
CA LYS A 25 7.31 -10.48 3.98
C LYS A 25 7.46 -10.78 5.46
N GLY A 26 7.78 -12.04 5.77
CA GLY A 26 7.96 -12.52 7.14
C GLY A 26 6.92 -13.57 7.52
N PRO A 27 7.08 -14.20 8.69
CA PRO A 27 6.11 -15.15 9.19
C PRO A 27 4.79 -14.45 9.53
N ILE A 28 3.69 -15.18 9.37
CA ILE A 28 2.42 -14.76 9.96
C ILE A 28 2.59 -14.83 11.47
N PHE A 29 2.39 -13.69 12.14
CA PHE A 29 2.37 -13.62 13.60
C PHE A 29 0.99 -13.15 14.04
N PRO A 30 0.43 -13.73 15.12
CA PRO A 30 -0.86 -13.30 15.61
C PRO A 30 -0.74 -11.89 16.21
N LEU A 31 -1.35 -10.92 15.54
CA LEU A 31 -1.49 -9.58 16.08
C LEU A 31 -2.51 -9.63 17.24
N ASN A 32 -2.17 -9.03 18.38
CA ASN A 32 -3.07 -8.87 19.53
C ASN A 32 -3.58 -10.17 20.18
N VAL A 33 -2.73 -11.20 20.31
CA VAL A 33 -3.05 -12.40 21.10
C VAL A 33 -3.66 -12.03 22.46
N GLY A 34 -4.85 -12.56 22.74
CA GLY A 34 -5.59 -12.34 24.00
C GLY A 34 -6.17 -10.94 24.19
N ARG A 35 -5.86 -9.97 23.32
CA ARG A 35 -6.40 -8.60 23.38
C ARG A 35 -7.49 -8.35 22.35
N TRP A 36 -7.47 -9.07 21.23
CA TRP A 36 -8.46 -8.95 20.18
C TRP A 36 -9.06 -10.31 19.86
N GLN A 37 -10.39 -10.35 19.78
CA GLN A 37 -11.16 -11.48 19.29
C GLN A 37 -12.12 -10.94 18.23
N PRO A 38 -12.23 -11.58 17.05
CA PRO A 38 -13.20 -11.16 16.06
C PRO A 38 -14.61 -11.29 16.65
N THR A 39 -15.36 -10.20 16.56
CA THR A 39 -16.79 -10.19 16.81
C THR A 39 -17.52 -10.74 15.59
N PRO A 40 -18.74 -11.29 15.72
CA PRO A 40 -19.53 -11.72 14.56
C PRO A 40 -19.75 -10.63 13.51
N SER A 41 -19.73 -9.34 13.91
CA SER A 41 -19.77 -8.19 13.01
C SER A 41 -18.52 -8.03 12.14
N ASP A 42 -17.34 -8.43 12.61
CA ASP A 42 -16.10 -8.36 11.83
C ASP A 42 -16.11 -9.34 10.64
N LEU A 43 -16.89 -10.43 10.77
CA LEU A 43 -17.08 -11.44 9.74
C LEU A 43 -18.20 -11.07 8.75
N GLN A 44 -19.00 -10.05 9.06
CA GLN A 44 -19.97 -9.56 8.09
C GLN A 44 -19.16 -8.90 6.98
N LEU A 45 -19.15 -9.57 5.82
CA LEU A 45 -18.73 -8.97 4.56
C LEU A 45 -19.59 -7.73 4.37
N SER A 46 -19.09 -6.59 4.84
CA SER A 46 -19.63 -5.32 4.41
C SER A 46 -19.45 -5.35 2.91
N ASN A 47 -20.55 -5.25 2.16
CA ASN A 47 -20.59 -5.31 0.70
C ASN A 47 -19.89 -4.08 0.06
N VAL A 48 -18.93 -3.48 0.78
CA VAL A 48 -17.98 -2.44 0.41
C VAL A 48 -16.80 -3.07 -0.34
N GLY A 49 -16.94 -4.29 -0.87
CA GLY A 49 -16.26 -4.74 -2.07
C GLY A 49 -16.83 -4.06 -3.32
N GLY A 50 -17.10 -2.75 -3.24
CA GLY A 50 -17.49 -1.94 -4.37
C GLY A 50 -16.29 -1.76 -5.28
N ARG A 51 -16.28 -2.49 -6.39
CA ARG A 51 -15.64 -2.11 -7.66
C ARG A 51 -14.23 -1.53 -7.54
N HIS A 52 -13.24 -2.39 -7.40
CA HIS A 52 -11.92 -2.14 -7.98
C HIS A 52 -11.74 -3.05 -9.20
N GLU A 53 -12.64 -2.91 -10.17
CA GLU A 53 -12.45 -3.37 -11.55
C GLU A 53 -12.41 -2.10 -12.43
N GLY A 54 -11.22 -1.55 -12.64
CA GLY A 54 -10.86 -0.79 -13.84
C GLY A 54 -9.60 -1.48 -14.36
N VAL A 55 -9.60 -2.16 -15.52
CA VAL A 55 -9.77 -1.63 -16.88
C VAL A 55 -8.90 -0.42 -17.11
#